data_AF-L7F142-F1
#
_entry.id   AF-L7F142-F1
#
_cell.length_a   1.000
_cell.length_b   1.000
_cell.length_c   1.000
_cell.angle_alpha   90.00
_cell.angle_beta   90.00
_cell.angle_gamma   90.00
#
_symmetry.space_group_name_H-M   'P 1'
#
loop_
_entity.id
_entity.type
_entity.pdbx_description
1 polymer ?
#
loop_
_entity_poly.entity_id
_entity_poly.type
_entity_poly.pdbx_seq_one_letter_code
_entity_poly.pdbx_strand_id
1 'polypeptide(L)'
;MDGLVFGLCALIGLVGTVLSAREAWRQRDRSDYGVARFTRAVAIGICTVGVTLAVPAIEDAVESATGMNNAAKLGAHICAVVWCGSLQLMLVDWSYNHEVLKASLYARIALAVCVLTAMLPLFVNTTAESVEFTTEFAIVPGVTVYLLVYLGYVAITCGEIAFLCTGMALVARRAGHVWSARGLALSSVSAILGVAYAASKGSYLVTHYLGHPWPLRYEEIASPLLAGLAVISLITGLTMAMMGRRLASRVATSTA
;
A
#
# COMPACT_ATOMS: atom_id res chain seq x y z
N MET A 1 12.33 10.85 -13.42
CA MET A 1 12.49 10.81 -11.94
C MET A 1 11.96 9.50 -11.37
N ASP A 2 10.82 9.05 -11.88
CA ASP A 2 10.08 7.89 -11.41
C ASP A 2 10.90 6.60 -11.34
N GLY A 3 11.71 6.32 -12.37
CA GLY A 3 12.60 5.14 -12.36
C GLY A 3 13.59 5.11 -11.18
N LEU A 4 14.09 6.27 -10.72
CA LEU A 4 14.98 6.32 -9.55
C LEU A 4 14.20 6.11 -8.24
N VAL A 5 13.03 6.74 -8.11
CA VAL A 5 12.18 6.63 -6.91
C VAL A 5 11.67 5.20 -6.76
N PHE A 6 11.08 4.63 -7.81
CA PHE A 6 10.55 3.27 -7.79
C PHE A 6 11.66 2.22 -7.76
N GLY A 7 12.80 2.45 -8.41
CA GLY A 7 13.98 1.59 -8.30
C GLY A 7 14.51 1.50 -6.87
N LEU A 8 14.61 2.62 -6.15
CA LEU A 8 15.01 2.62 -4.74
C LEU A 8 13.95 1.92 -3.86
N CYS A 9 12.66 2.17 -4.11
CA CYS A 9 11.57 1.48 -3.41
C CYS A 9 11.60 -0.03 -3.65
N ALA A 10 11.91 -0.48 -4.86
CA ALA A 10 12.02 -1.90 -5.21
C ALA A 10 13.18 -2.57 -4.46
N LEU A 11 14.35 -1.92 -4.36
CA LEU A 11 15.48 -2.44 -3.60
C LEU A 11 15.15 -2.58 -2.10
N ILE A 12 14.56 -1.54 -1.50
CA ILE A 12 14.15 -1.55 -0.09
C ILE A 12 13.04 -2.59 0.13
N GLY A 13 12.07 -2.66 -0.77
CA GLY A 13 10.98 -3.65 -0.78
C GLY A 13 11.51 -5.08 -0.85
N LEU A 14 12.48 -5.35 -1.72
CA LEU A 14 13.08 -6.67 -1.86
C LEU A 14 13.75 -7.12 -0.56
N VAL A 15 14.56 -6.25 0.05
CA VAL A 15 15.18 -6.52 1.36
C VAL A 15 14.10 -6.76 2.42
N GLY A 16 13.07 -5.91 2.49
CA GLY A 16 11.95 -6.06 3.42
C GLY A 16 11.17 -7.37 3.23
N THR A 17 10.98 -7.78 1.97
CA THR A 17 10.28 -9.02 1.60
C THR A 17 11.07 -10.23 2.05
N VAL A 18 12.36 -10.28 1.71
CA VAL A 18 13.24 -11.40 2.11
C VAL A 18 13.30 -11.53 3.63
N LEU A 19 13.45 -10.42 4.35
CA LEU A 19 13.48 -10.43 5.82
C LEU A 19 12.14 -10.90 6.40
N SER A 20 11.02 -10.43 5.86
CA SER A 20 9.69 -10.77 6.38
C SER A 20 9.28 -12.20 6.04
N ALA A 21 9.60 -12.69 4.84
CA ALA A 21 9.37 -14.07 4.44
C ALA A 21 10.22 -15.04 5.26
N ARG A 22 11.51 -14.72 5.48
CA ARG A 22 12.40 -15.52 6.34
C ARG A 22 11.89 -15.59 7.77
N GLU A 23 11.39 -14.48 8.30
CA GLU A 23 10.81 -14.46 9.64
C GLU A 23 9.53 -15.28 9.71
N ALA A 24 8.65 -15.13 8.71
CA ALA A 24 7.40 -15.87 8.62
C ALA A 24 7.66 -17.38 8.60
N TRP A 25 8.65 -17.80 7.80
CA TRP A 25 9.09 -19.19 7.72
C TRP A 25 9.68 -19.71 9.04
N ARG A 26 10.56 -18.94 9.69
CA ARG A 26 11.20 -19.33 10.96
C ARG A 26 10.22 -19.51 12.11
N GLN A 27 9.12 -18.77 12.11
CA GLN A 27 8.15 -18.79 13.20
C GLN A 27 6.91 -19.62 12.86
N ARG A 28 6.92 -20.39 11.75
CA ARG A 28 5.75 -21.12 11.23
C ARG A 28 5.05 -22.01 12.26
N ASP A 29 5.81 -22.56 13.22
CA ASP A 29 5.30 -23.49 14.23
C ASP A 29 4.69 -22.80 15.46
N ARG A 30 4.70 -21.45 15.54
CA ARG A 30 4.08 -20.68 16.63
C ARG A 30 2.67 -20.21 16.26
N SER A 31 1.68 -20.60 17.06
CA SER A 31 0.24 -20.30 16.89
C SER A 31 -0.14 -18.83 17.07
N ASP A 32 0.65 -18.06 17.83
CA ASP A 32 0.31 -16.66 18.12
C ASP A 32 0.54 -15.75 16.90
N TYR A 33 -0.49 -14.98 16.53
CA TYR A 33 -0.49 -14.00 15.42
C TYR A 33 -0.26 -14.57 14.01
N GLY A 34 -0.83 -15.74 13.71
CA GLY A 34 -0.68 -16.40 12.41
C GLY A 34 -1.13 -15.54 11.22
N VAL A 35 -2.28 -14.85 11.35
CA VAL A 35 -2.85 -14.00 10.29
C VAL A 35 -1.97 -12.77 10.05
N ALA A 36 -1.67 -11.97 11.08
CA ALA A 36 -0.81 -10.79 10.93
C ALA A 36 0.59 -11.11 10.37
N ARG A 37 1.15 -12.28 10.67
CA ARG A 37 2.46 -12.69 10.14
C ARG A 37 2.40 -12.93 8.63
N PHE A 38 1.40 -13.67 8.17
CA PHE A 38 1.21 -13.96 6.75
C PHE A 38 0.82 -12.71 5.97
N THR A 39 -0.16 -11.95 6.45
CA THR A 39 -0.63 -10.73 5.77
C THR A 39 0.47 -9.68 5.68
N ARG A 40 1.38 -9.59 6.65
CA ARG A 40 2.56 -8.73 6.54
C ARG A 40 3.52 -9.17 5.44
N ALA A 41 3.85 -10.47 5.37
CA ALA A 41 4.74 -10.98 4.34
C ALA A 41 4.14 -10.75 2.95
N VAL A 42 2.84 -11.00 2.80
CA VAL A 42 2.07 -10.68 1.59
C VAL A 42 2.11 -9.18 1.31
N ALA A 43 1.85 -8.31 2.29
CA ALA A 43 1.86 -6.86 2.11
C ALA A 43 3.21 -6.35 1.58
N ILE A 44 4.32 -6.80 2.16
CA ILE A 44 5.64 -6.33 1.74
C ILE A 44 6.05 -6.94 0.38
N GLY A 45 5.73 -8.23 0.17
CA GLY A 45 5.97 -8.90 -1.11
C GLY A 45 5.21 -8.26 -2.26
N ILE A 46 3.90 -8.04 -2.09
CA ILE A 46 3.04 -7.46 -3.12
C ILE A 46 3.37 -5.98 -3.37
N CYS A 47 3.75 -5.24 -2.33
CA CYS A 47 4.27 -3.88 -2.48
C CYS A 47 5.53 -3.87 -3.35
N THR A 48 6.46 -4.80 -3.12
CA THR A 48 7.70 -4.94 -3.90
C THR A 48 7.41 -5.23 -5.38
N VAL A 49 6.49 -6.15 -5.66
CA VAL A 49 6.04 -6.45 -7.02
C VAL A 49 5.43 -5.20 -7.66
N GLY A 50 4.52 -4.52 -6.95
CA GLY A 50 3.86 -3.31 -7.45
C GLY A 50 4.83 -2.19 -7.80
N VAL A 51 5.80 -1.88 -6.93
CA VAL A 51 6.80 -0.84 -7.24
C VAL A 51 7.78 -1.25 -8.32
N THR A 52 8.03 -2.56 -8.49
CA THR A 52 8.87 -3.08 -9.57
C THR A 52 8.18 -2.95 -10.92
N LEU A 53 6.88 -3.23 -10.98
CA LEU A 53 6.05 -3.01 -12.17
C LEU A 53 5.94 -1.53 -12.57
N ALA A 54 6.15 -0.61 -11.62
CA ALA A 54 6.18 0.84 -11.87
C ALA A 54 7.55 1.37 -12.36
N VAL A 55 8.55 0.50 -12.54
CA VAL A 55 9.84 0.90 -13.13
C VAL A 55 9.70 0.88 -14.66
N PRO A 56 10.03 1.97 -15.38
CA PRO A 56 9.81 2.06 -16.83
C PRO A 56 10.40 0.89 -17.64
N ALA A 57 11.63 0.48 -17.33
CA ALA A 57 12.27 -0.65 -18.00
C ALA A 57 11.56 -2.00 -17.76
N ILE A 58 10.90 -2.16 -16.62
CA ILE A 58 10.10 -3.36 -16.31
C ILE A 58 8.73 -3.26 -16.96
N GLU A 59 8.13 -2.07 -16.97
CA GLU A 59 6.89 -1.79 -17.69
C GLU A 59 7.02 -2.19 -19.16
N ASP A 60 8.03 -1.67 -19.87
CA ASP A 60 8.30 -2.02 -21.27
C ASP A 60 8.49 -3.54 -21.47
N ALA A 61 9.21 -4.19 -20.55
CA ALA A 61 9.46 -5.62 -20.62
C ALA A 61 8.20 -6.46 -20.40
N VAL A 62 7.32 -6.05 -19.48
CA VAL A 62 6.06 -6.74 -19.20
C VAL A 62 5.07 -6.55 -20.34
N GLU A 63 4.98 -5.36 -20.89
CA GLU A 63 4.07 -5.07 -22.01
C GLU A 63 4.52 -5.79 -23.29
N SER A 64 5.81 -5.79 -23.60
CA SER A 64 6.34 -6.57 -24.73
C SER A 64 6.17 -8.08 -24.55
N ALA A 65 6.29 -8.61 -23.33
CA ALA A 65 6.10 -10.03 -23.06
C ALA A 65 4.63 -10.48 -23.09
N THR A 66 3.70 -9.62 -22.65
CA THR A 66 2.27 -9.94 -22.59
C THR A 66 1.52 -9.56 -23.86
N GLY A 67 2.05 -8.64 -24.66
CA GLY A 67 1.37 -8.02 -25.80
C GLY A 67 0.19 -7.14 -25.38
N MET A 68 0.08 -6.81 -24.09
CA MET A 68 -1.01 -6.03 -23.52
C MET A 68 -0.49 -4.66 -23.07
N ASN A 69 -0.99 -3.60 -23.71
CA ASN A 69 -0.71 -2.22 -23.29
C ASN A 69 -1.22 -1.99 -21.87
N ASN A 70 -0.46 -1.27 -21.05
CA ASN A 70 -0.74 -0.98 -19.64
C ASN A 70 -0.78 -2.21 -18.71
N ALA A 71 -0.27 -3.37 -19.12
CA ALA A 71 -0.28 -4.58 -18.29
C ALA A 71 0.49 -4.37 -16.97
N ALA A 72 1.63 -3.69 -17.02
CA ALA A 72 2.42 -3.39 -15.82
C ALA A 72 1.69 -2.42 -14.89
N LYS A 73 1.05 -1.37 -15.42
CA LYS A 73 0.24 -0.42 -14.65
C LYS A 73 -0.96 -1.08 -13.98
N LEU A 74 -1.70 -1.93 -14.70
CA LEU A 74 -2.78 -2.71 -14.12
C LEU A 74 -2.25 -3.60 -12.98
N GLY A 75 -1.16 -4.31 -13.22
CA GLY A 75 -0.52 -5.14 -12.20
C GLY A 75 -0.09 -4.33 -10.97
N ALA A 76 0.49 -3.14 -11.16
CA ALA A 76 0.87 -2.24 -10.08
C ALA A 76 -0.34 -1.79 -9.25
N HIS A 77 -1.47 -1.43 -9.89
CA HIS A 77 -2.68 -1.05 -9.17
C HIS A 77 -3.33 -2.22 -8.42
N ILE A 78 -3.38 -3.41 -9.02
CA ILE A 78 -3.86 -4.63 -8.33
C ILE A 78 -2.97 -4.90 -7.11
N CYS A 79 -1.65 -4.78 -7.26
CA CYS A 79 -0.71 -4.94 -6.16
C CYS A 79 -0.96 -3.91 -5.05
N ALA A 80 -1.22 -2.65 -5.39
CA ALA A 80 -1.55 -1.61 -4.42
C ALA A 80 -2.87 -1.89 -3.67
N VAL A 81 -3.90 -2.41 -4.35
CA VAL A 81 -5.17 -2.79 -3.72
C VAL A 81 -4.96 -3.92 -2.71
N VAL A 82 -4.26 -4.98 -3.12
CA VAL A 82 -3.94 -6.14 -2.28
C VAL A 82 -3.02 -5.74 -1.14
N TRP A 83 -2.08 -4.83 -1.37
CA TRP A 83 -1.19 -4.26 -0.35
C TRP A 83 -1.99 -3.57 0.75
N CYS A 84 -2.85 -2.60 0.39
CA CYS A 84 -3.67 -1.86 1.35
C CYS A 84 -4.60 -2.80 2.13
N GLY A 85 -5.25 -3.74 1.43
CA GLY A 85 -6.11 -4.74 2.08
C GLY A 85 -5.33 -5.58 3.08
N SER A 86 -4.14 -6.08 2.70
CA SER A 86 -3.28 -6.89 3.58
C SER A 86 -2.86 -6.12 4.85
N LEU A 87 -2.54 -4.83 4.71
CA LEU A 87 -2.22 -3.96 5.85
C LEU A 87 -3.42 -3.77 6.77
N GLN A 88 -4.62 -3.53 6.24
CA GLN A 88 -5.81 -3.41 7.09
C GLN A 88 -6.08 -4.72 7.83
N LEU A 89 -6.01 -5.88 7.17
CA LEU A 89 -6.20 -7.18 7.84
C LEU A 89 -5.18 -7.38 8.97
N MET A 90 -3.91 -7.02 8.75
CA MET A 90 -2.86 -7.07 9.78
C MET A 90 -3.19 -6.17 10.98
N LEU A 91 -3.64 -4.93 10.75
CA LEU A 91 -3.93 -3.99 11.82
C LEU A 91 -5.19 -4.36 12.59
N VAL A 92 -6.21 -4.89 11.92
CA VAL A 92 -7.43 -5.39 12.57
C VAL A 92 -7.11 -6.59 13.47
N ASP A 93 -6.24 -7.51 13.04
CA ASP A 93 -5.73 -8.62 13.86
C ASP A 93 -4.96 -8.12 15.09
N TRP A 94 -4.33 -6.94 15.01
CA TRP A 94 -3.64 -6.32 16.13
C TRP A 94 -4.56 -5.54 17.07
N SER A 95 -5.72 -5.06 16.59
CA SER A 95 -6.54 -4.09 17.32
C SER A 95 -7.84 -4.64 17.92
N TYR A 96 -8.43 -5.71 17.37
CA TYR A 96 -9.77 -6.18 17.77
C TYR A 96 -9.76 -7.50 18.56
N ASN A 97 -10.69 -7.61 19.51
CA ASN A 97 -11.05 -8.88 20.14
C ASN A 97 -11.74 -9.81 19.11
N HIS A 98 -11.53 -11.12 19.25
CA HIS A 98 -11.91 -12.15 18.25
C HIS A 98 -13.38 -12.15 17.80
N GLU A 99 -14.30 -11.59 18.58
CA GLU A 99 -15.74 -11.59 18.28
C GLU A 99 -16.13 -10.65 17.13
N VAL A 100 -15.51 -9.46 17.04
CA VAL A 100 -15.79 -8.47 15.97
C VAL A 100 -14.84 -8.65 14.77
N LEU A 101 -13.79 -9.45 14.95
CA LEU A 101 -12.72 -9.66 13.99
C LEU A 101 -13.25 -10.19 12.64
N LYS A 102 -14.10 -11.22 12.64
CA LYS A 102 -14.54 -11.88 11.39
C LYS A 102 -15.33 -10.95 10.47
N ALA A 103 -16.36 -10.27 10.98
CA ALA A 103 -17.18 -9.36 10.17
C ALA A 103 -16.33 -8.21 9.59
N SER A 104 -15.42 -7.67 10.40
CA SER A 104 -14.49 -6.62 10.01
C SER A 104 -13.53 -7.08 8.88
N LEU A 105 -12.99 -8.30 8.98
CA LEU A 105 -12.15 -8.89 7.93
C LEU A 105 -12.94 -9.12 6.64
N TYR A 106 -14.14 -9.70 6.73
CA TYR A 106 -14.99 -9.97 5.55
C TYR A 106 -15.38 -8.68 4.81
N ALA A 107 -15.71 -7.61 5.54
CA ALA A 107 -16.06 -6.33 4.92
C ALA A 107 -14.90 -5.74 4.09
N ARG A 108 -13.66 -5.85 4.58
CA ARG A 108 -12.47 -5.35 3.87
C ARG A 108 -12.11 -6.21 2.67
N ILE A 109 -12.20 -7.53 2.81
CA ILE A 109 -12.01 -8.46 1.69
C ILE A 109 -13.08 -8.20 0.61
N ALA A 110 -14.35 -8.07 1.01
CA ALA A 110 -15.43 -7.77 0.09
C ALA A 110 -15.20 -6.44 -0.63
N LEU A 111 -14.80 -5.38 0.09
CA LEU A 111 -14.47 -4.09 -0.52
C LEU A 111 -13.33 -4.21 -1.54
N ALA A 112 -12.24 -4.91 -1.19
CA ALA A 112 -11.12 -5.13 -2.10
C ALA A 112 -11.54 -5.92 -3.36
N VAL A 113 -12.34 -6.99 -3.19
CA VAL A 113 -12.87 -7.79 -4.30
C VAL A 113 -13.79 -6.94 -5.18
N CYS A 114 -14.68 -6.14 -4.60
CA CYS A 114 -15.56 -5.24 -5.33
C CYS A 114 -14.76 -4.23 -6.17
N VAL A 115 -13.71 -3.64 -5.60
CA VAL A 115 -12.84 -2.69 -6.30
C VAL A 115 -12.08 -3.36 -7.45
N LEU A 116 -11.46 -4.51 -7.21
CA LEU A 116 -10.78 -5.27 -8.27
C LEU A 116 -11.74 -5.67 -9.39
N THR A 117 -12.95 -6.12 -9.02
CA THR A 117 -13.99 -6.51 -9.98
C THR A 117 -14.51 -5.30 -10.77
N ALA A 118 -14.55 -4.10 -10.20
CA ALA A 118 -14.91 -2.88 -10.91
C ALA A 118 -13.79 -2.38 -11.84
N MET A 119 -12.54 -2.51 -11.41
CA MET A 119 -11.37 -2.05 -12.17
C MET A 119 -11.15 -2.85 -13.45
N LEU A 120 -11.35 -4.17 -13.43
CA LEU A 120 -11.05 -5.04 -14.58
C LEU A 120 -11.91 -4.72 -15.83
N PRO A 121 -13.25 -4.60 -15.76
CA PRO A 121 -14.05 -4.19 -16.92
C PRO A 121 -13.72 -2.78 -17.40
N LEU A 122 -13.46 -1.84 -16.49
CA LEU A 122 -13.07 -0.48 -16.86
C LEU A 122 -11.73 -0.50 -17.62
N PHE A 123 -10.78 -1.31 -17.19
CA PHE A 123 -9.52 -1.50 -17.87
C PHE A 123 -9.72 -2.08 -19.27
N VAL A 124 -10.41 -3.22 -19.39
CA VAL A 124 -10.62 -3.91 -20.67
C VAL A 124 -11.34 -3.03 -21.69
N ASN A 125 -12.32 -2.23 -21.25
CA ASN A 125 -13.07 -1.35 -22.16
C ASN A 125 -12.32 -0.07 -22.56
N THR A 126 -11.29 0.32 -21.80
CA THR A 126 -10.60 1.61 -22.00
C THR A 126 -9.19 1.44 -22.55
N THR A 127 -8.57 0.26 -22.37
CA THR A 127 -7.18 0.05 -22.78
C THR A 127 -7.04 0.14 -24.31
N ALA A 128 -6.09 0.94 -24.75
CA ALA A 128 -5.74 1.13 -26.16
C ALA A 128 -4.25 1.44 -26.27
N GLU A 129 -3.65 1.22 -27.44
CA GLU A 129 -2.20 1.41 -27.67
C GLU A 129 -1.72 2.84 -27.40
N SER A 130 -2.57 3.84 -27.65
CA SER A 130 -2.24 5.25 -27.45
C SER A 130 -2.78 5.82 -26.14
N VAL A 131 -3.27 5.00 -25.21
CA VAL A 131 -3.92 5.47 -23.97
C VAL A 131 -3.24 4.81 -22.77
N GLU A 132 -2.68 5.63 -21.90
CA GLU A 132 -2.14 5.16 -20.63
C GLU A 132 -3.09 5.39 -19.46
N PHE A 133 -3.07 4.52 -18.45
CA PHE A 133 -3.84 4.72 -17.22
C PHE A 133 -3.14 5.68 -16.26
N THR A 134 -2.88 6.89 -16.74
CA THR A 134 -2.21 7.98 -16.03
C THR A 134 -3.06 9.25 -16.02
N THR A 135 -2.63 10.25 -15.25
CA THR A 135 -3.24 11.58 -15.19
C THR A 135 -3.12 12.34 -16.51
N GLU A 136 -2.16 12.01 -17.36
CA GLU A 136 -2.04 12.56 -18.71
C GLU A 136 -3.29 12.29 -19.57
N PHE A 137 -3.90 11.12 -19.41
CA PHE A 137 -5.10 10.72 -20.14
C PHE A 137 -6.40 11.00 -19.38
N ALA A 138 -6.40 11.99 -18.49
CA ALA A 138 -7.59 12.42 -17.73
C ALA A 138 -8.77 12.89 -18.61
N ILE A 139 -8.50 13.20 -19.89
CA ILE A 139 -9.54 13.52 -20.88
C ILE A 139 -10.37 12.30 -21.29
N VAL A 140 -9.83 11.09 -21.17
CA VAL A 140 -10.53 9.85 -21.50
C VAL A 140 -11.42 9.45 -20.31
N PRO A 141 -12.77 9.44 -20.45
CA PRO A 141 -13.66 9.22 -19.31
C PRO A 141 -13.43 7.88 -18.61
N GLY A 142 -13.13 6.82 -19.37
CA GLY A 142 -12.84 5.50 -18.83
C GLY A 142 -11.61 5.47 -17.92
N VAL A 143 -10.54 6.20 -18.29
CA VAL A 143 -9.31 6.31 -17.50
C VAL A 143 -9.60 7.05 -16.20
N THR A 144 -10.33 8.16 -16.29
CA THR A 144 -10.71 8.96 -15.12
C THR A 144 -11.56 8.17 -14.14
N VAL A 145 -12.59 7.45 -14.60
CA VAL A 145 -13.43 6.63 -13.70
C VAL A 145 -12.61 5.51 -13.07
N TYR A 146 -11.78 4.81 -13.86
CA TYR A 146 -10.88 3.77 -13.35
C TYR A 146 -9.95 4.30 -12.25
N LEU A 147 -9.29 5.43 -12.50
CA LEU A 147 -8.36 6.02 -11.54
C LEU A 147 -9.10 6.52 -10.30
N LEU A 148 -10.30 7.11 -10.41
CA LEU A 148 -11.08 7.54 -9.24
C LEU A 148 -11.51 6.35 -8.36
N VAL A 149 -11.92 5.22 -8.95
CA VAL A 149 -12.25 4.00 -8.20
C VAL A 149 -11.02 3.49 -7.43
N TYR A 150 -9.88 3.40 -8.11
CA TYR A 150 -8.61 2.99 -7.52
C TYR A 150 -8.16 3.95 -6.40
N LEU A 151 -8.08 5.25 -6.67
CA LEU A 151 -7.61 6.26 -5.72
C LEU A 151 -8.57 6.42 -4.53
N GLY A 152 -9.88 6.25 -4.76
CA GLY A 152 -10.88 6.24 -3.68
C GLY A 152 -10.63 5.10 -2.70
N TYR A 153 -10.35 3.89 -3.20
CA TYR A 153 -9.97 2.77 -2.35
C TYR A 153 -8.67 3.05 -1.57
N VAL A 154 -7.63 3.55 -2.25
CA VAL A 154 -6.36 3.92 -1.59
C VAL A 154 -6.60 4.96 -0.49
N ALA A 155 -7.36 6.02 -0.75
CA ALA A 155 -7.65 7.06 0.22
C ALA A 155 -8.39 6.51 1.45
N ILE A 156 -9.42 5.68 1.26
CA ILE A 156 -10.21 5.09 2.35
C ILE A 156 -9.31 4.17 3.19
N THR A 157 -8.60 3.25 2.55
CA THR A 157 -7.78 2.24 3.24
C THR A 157 -6.58 2.88 3.95
N CYS A 158 -5.89 3.82 3.32
CA CYS A 158 -4.82 4.58 3.96
C CYS A 158 -5.35 5.45 5.12
N GLY A 159 -6.53 6.06 4.99
CA GLY A 159 -7.17 6.80 6.09
C GLY A 159 -7.43 5.90 7.30
N GLU A 160 -7.94 4.70 7.07
CA GLU A 160 -8.16 3.72 8.14
C GLU A 160 -6.84 3.24 8.78
N ILE A 161 -5.82 2.95 7.97
CA ILE A 161 -4.48 2.57 8.44
C ILE A 161 -3.90 3.68 9.33
N ALA A 162 -4.00 4.94 8.91
CA ALA A 162 -3.53 6.09 9.68
C ALA A 162 -4.25 6.17 11.04
N PHE A 163 -5.56 6.00 11.05
CA PHE A 163 -6.37 5.99 12.27
C PHE A 163 -5.94 4.87 13.23
N LEU A 164 -5.89 3.62 12.75
CA LEU A 164 -5.53 2.45 13.57
C LEU A 164 -4.09 2.53 14.09
N CYS A 165 -3.13 2.88 13.23
CA CYS A 165 -1.73 3.02 13.63
C CYS A 165 -1.53 4.12 14.66
N THR A 166 -2.24 5.25 14.53
CA THR A 166 -2.17 6.34 15.51
C THR A 166 -2.72 5.90 16.87
N GLY A 167 -3.88 5.24 16.90
CA GLY A 167 -4.47 4.71 18.12
C GLY A 167 -3.53 3.71 18.82
N MET A 168 -2.98 2.75 18.08
CA MET A 168 -2.04 1.78 18.64
C MET A 168 -0.73 2.41 19.08
N ALA A 169 -0.22 3.43 18.38
CA ALA A 169 0.98 4.15 18.77
C ALA A 169 0.81 4.83 20.13
N LEU A 170 -0.35 5.45 20.37
CA LEU A 170 -0.67 6.10 21.64
C LEU A 170 -0.76 5.08 22.79
N VAL A 171 -1.41 3.94 22.57
CA VAL A 171 -1.49 2.85 23.56
C VAL A 171 -0.10 2.30 23.88
N ALA A 172 0.70 1.97 22.86
CA ALA A 172 2.06 1.47 23.03
C ALA A 172 2.96 2.46 23.78
N ARG A 173 2.81 3.77 23.53
CA ARG A 173 3.56 4.82 24.23
C ARG A 173 3.20 4.87 25.71
N ARG A 174 1.91 4.78 26.05
CA ARG A 174 1.44 4.75 27.45
C ARG A 174 1.93 3.51 28.21
N ALA A 175 2.06 2.38 27.51
CA ALA A 175 2.61 1.13 28.05
C ALA A 175 4.17 1.11 28.13
N GLY A 176 4.86 2.20 27.79
CA GLY A 176 6.33 2.27 27.85
C GLY A 176 7.06 1.58 26.68
N HIS A 177 6.34 1.10 25.66
CA HIS A 177 6.92 0.46 24.49
C HIS A 177 7.35 1.48 23.42
N VAL A 178 8.39 2.26 23.72
CA VAL A 178 8.83 3.43 22.93
C VAL A 178 9.14 3.08 21.47
N TRP A 179 9.83 1.96 21.21
CA TRP A 179 10.19 1.54 19.83
C TRP A 179 8.95 1.12 19.02
N SER A 180 8.02 0.40 19.66
CA SER A 180 6.76 0.02 19.03
C SER A 180 5.90 1.24 18.68
N ALA A 181 5.82 2.20 19.60
CA ALA A 181 5.09 3.45 19.40
C ALA A 181 5.66 4.28 18.24
N ARG A 182 6.99 4.40 18.16
CA ARG A 182 7.66 5.13 17.06
C ARG A 182 7.43 4.47 15.70
N GLY A 183 7.52 3.14 15.63
CA GLY A 183 7.27 2.40 14.39
C GLY A 183 5.81 2.54 13.90
N LEU A 184 4.85 2.48 14.82
CA LEU A 184 3.44 2.71 14.51
C LEU A 184 3.15 4.17 14.12
N ALA A 185 3.78 5.14 14.77
CA ALA A 185 3.67 6.55 14.38
C ALA A 185 4.23 6.79 12.96
N LEU A 186 5.37 6.20 12.63
CA LEU A 186 5.94 6.30 11.29
C LEU A 186 5.05 5.61 10.23
N SER A 187 4.41 4.49 10.60
CA SER A 187 3.42 3.82 9.74
C SER A 187 2.16 4.68 9.52
N SER A 188 1.74 5.44 10.53
CA SER A 188 0.66 6.43 10.39
C SER A 188 1.04 7.56 9.44
N VAL A 189 2.26 8.10 9.55
CA VAL A 189 2.78 9.13 8.61
C VAL A 189 2.78 8.60 7.18
N SER A 190 3.25 7.37 6.96
CA SER A 190 3.18 6.71 5.67
C SER A 190 1.76 6.67 5.09
N ALA A 191 0.78 6.29 5.92
CA ALA A 191 -0.60 6.21 5.48
C ALA A 191 -1.19 7.59 5.17
N ILE A 192 -0.84 8.63 5.92
CA ILE A 192 -1.20 10.02 5.60
C ILE A 192 -0.61 10.44 4.25
N LEU A 193 0.64 10.06 3.95
CA LEU A 193 1.24 10.31 2.63
C LEU A 193 0.49 9.57 1.52
N GLY A 194 0.01 8.34 1.77
CA GLY A 194 -0.86 7.60 0.83
C GLY A 194 -2.19 8.31 0.56
N VAL A 195 -2.82 8.87 1.59
CA VAL A 195 -4.02 9.71 1.44
C VAL A 195 -3.70 10.98 0.64
N ALA A 196 -2.57 11.64 0.94
CA ALA A 196 -2.14 12.84 0.21
C ALA A 196 -1.87 12.55 -1.28
N TYR A 197 -1.25 11.40 -1.58
CA TYR A 197 -1.08 10.90 -2.95
C TYR A 197 -2.43 10.74 -3.65
N ALA A 198 -3.36 10.03 -3.01
CA ALA A 198 -4.69 9.78 -3.58
C ALA A 198 -5.47 11.08 -3.78
N ALA A 199 -5.40 12.00 -2.83
CA ALA A 199 -6.03 13.32 -2.91
C ALA A 199 -5.40 14.18 -4.01
N SER A 200 -4.07 14.14 -4.19
CA SER A 200 -3.37 14.90 -5.22
C SER A 200 -3.79 14.44 -6.62
N LYS A 201 -3.69 13.14 -6.92
CA LYS A 201 -4.15 12.58 -8.20
C LYS A 201 -5.66 12.74 -8.41
N GLY A 202 -6.46 12.44 -7.40
CA GLY A 202 -7.91 12.52 -7.49
C GLY A 202 -8.39 13.95 -7.75
N SER A 203 -7.79 14.93 -7.07
CA SER A 203 -8.13 16.34 -7.27
C SER A 203 -7.70 16.84 -8.65
N TYR A 204 -6.60 16.33 -9.21
CA TYR A 204 -6.22 16.62 -10.61
C TYR A 204 -7.31 16.13 -11.57
N LEU A 205 -7.77 14.89 -11.41
CA LEU A 205 -8.83 14.31 -12.26
C LEU A 205 -10.14 15.10 -12.16
N VAL A 206 -10.54 15.49 -10.95
CA VAL A 206 -11.76 16.27 -10.72
C VAL A 206 -11.63 17.67 -11.32
N THR A 207 -10.52 18.37 -11.11
CA THR A 207 -10.30 19.71 -11.68
C THR A 207 -10.18 19.68 -13.19
N HIS A 208 -9.58 18.64 -13.75
CA HIS A 208 -9.57 18.37 -15.18
C HIS A 208 -10.99 18.22 -15.73
N TYR A 209 -11.84 17.43 -15.08
CA TYR A 209 -13.26 17.28 -15.44
C TYR A 209 -14.04 18.62 -15.37
N LEU A 210 -13.70 19.47 -14.40
CA LEU A 210 -14.30 20.81 -14.25
C LEU A 210 -13.73 21.86 -15.22
N GLY A 211 -12.77 21.50 -16.08
CA GLY A 211 -12.14 22.42 -17.04
C GLY A 211 -11.11 23.38 -16.44
N HIS A 212 -10.64 23.12 -15.21
CA HIS A 212 -9.64 23.93 -14.52
C HIS A 212 -8.42 23.12 -14.05
N PRO A 213 -7.77 22.30 -14.91
CA PRO A 213 -6.59 21.54 -14.51
C PRO A 213 -5.42 22.49 -14.20
N TRP A 214 -4.68 22.19 -13.14
CA TRP A 214 -3.36 22.80 -12.94
C TRP A 214 -2.32 22.13 -13.84
N PRO A 215 -1.10 22.69 -13.96
CA PRO A 215 -0.08 22.12 -14.86
C PRO A 215 0.32 20.69 -14.47
N LEU A 216 0.24 19.75 -15.41
CA LEU A 216 0.50 18.32 -15.23
C LEU A 216 1.89 18.05 -14.58
N ARG A 217 2.91 18.84 -14.94
CA ARG A 217 4.27 18.75 -14.38
C ARG A 217 4.31 18.71 -12.84
N TYR A 218 3.40 19.41 -12.16
CA TYR A 218 3.40 19.46 -10.70
C TYR A 218 2.84 18.18 -10.09
N GLU A 219 1.85 17.59 -10.77
CA GLU A 219 1.24 16.33 -10.37
C GLU A 219 2.24 15.18 -10.61
N GLU A 220 2.88 15.13 -11.78
CA GLU A 220 3.89 14.12 -12.13
C GLU A 220 5.10 14.13 -11.20
N ILE A 221 5.42 15.26 -10.56
CA ILE A 221 6.48 15.33 -9.56
C ILE A 221 5.95 14.95 -8.17
N ALA A 222 4.80 15.50 -7.77
CA ALA A 222 4.28 15.33 -6.41
C ALA A 222 3.83 13.89 -6.14
N SER A 223 3.11 13.27 -7.07
CA SER A 223 2.48 11.97 -6.84
C SER A 223 3.50 10.83 -6.68
N PRO A 224 4.51 10.66 -7.54
CA PRO A 224 5.53 9.63 -7.33
C PRO A 224 6.36 9.84 -6.06
N LEU A 225 6.66 11.11 -5.71
CA LEU A 225 7.36 11.42 -4.47
C LEU A 225 6.55 11.04 -3.22
N LEU A 226 5.25 11.40 -3.20
CA LEU A 226 4.36 11.02 -2.10
C LEU A 226 4.23 9.50 -1.97
N ALA A 227 4.04 8.79 -3.09
CA ALA A 227 3.96 7.33 -3.12
C ALA A 227 5.27 6.67 -2.65
N GLY A 228 6.43 7.11 -3.15
CA GLY A 228 7.73 6.57 -2.75
C GLY A 228 8.03 6.81 -1.27
N LEU A 229 7.80 8.02 -0.76
CA LEU A 229 7.96 8.35 0.66
C LEU A 229 7.01 7.53 1.54
N ALA A 230 5.77 7.31 1.09
CA ALA A 230 4.82 6.46 1.79
C ALA A 230 5.35 5.02 1.92
N VAL A 231 5.81 4.41 0.83
CA VAL A 231 6.35 3.03 0.83
C VAL A 231 7.55 2.90 1.76
N ILE A 232 8.54 3.79 1.63
CA ILE A 232 9.76 3.75 2.47
C ILE A 232 9.41 3.92 3.95
N SER A 233 8.54 4.89 4.27
CA SER A 233 8.10 5.15 5.63
C SER A 233 7.33 3.96 6.21
N LEU A 234 6.51 3.26 5.41
CA LEU A 234 5.75 2.12 5.88
C LEU A 234 6.66 0.94 6.21
N ILE A 235 7.54 0.56 5.29
CA ILE A 235 8.45 -0.57 5.46
C ILE A 235 9.32 -0.34 6.71
N THR A 236 9.84 0.89 6.85
CA THR A 236 10.64 1.28 8.00
C THR A 236 9.81 1.25 9.30
N GLY A 237 8.61 1.82 9.28
CA GLY A 237 7.72 1.89 10.43
C GLY A 237 7.30 0.52 10.95
N LEU A 238 6.84 -0.37 10.07
CA LEU A 238 6.44 -1.73 10.42
C LEU A 238 7.62 -2.56 10.91
N THR A 239 8.80 -2.40 10.31
CA THR A 239 10.02 -3.08 10.76
C THR A 239 10.40 -2.64 12.18
N MET A 240 10.41 -1.33 12.43
CA MET A 240 10.71 -0.76 13.74
C MET A 240 9.70 -1.18 14.82
N ALA A 241 8.40 -1.17 14.49
CA ALA A 241 7.34 -1.57 15.41
C ALA A 241 7.53 -3.02 15.90
N MET A 242 7.99 -3.87 14.99
CA MET A 242 8.23 -5.29 15.26
C MET A 242 9.51 -5.55 16.05
N MET A 243 10.57 -4.80 15.79
CA MET A 243 11.78 -4.83 16.62
C MET A 243 11.46 -4.44 18.07
N GLY A 244 10.63 -3.41 18.26
CA GLY A 244 10.16 -2.97 19.58
C GLY A 244 9.45 -4.09 20.36
N ARG A 245 8.53 -4.81 19.72
CA ARG A 245 7.85 -5.97 20.33
C ARG A 245 8.81 -7.08 20.74
N ARG A 246 9.82 -7.39 19.91
CA ARG A 246 10.81 -8.43 20.23
C ARG A 246 11.68 -8.05 21.42
N LEU A 247 12.14 -6.80 21.46
CA LEU A 247 12.93 -6.29 22.58
C LEU A 247 12.14 -6.38 23.89
N ALA A 248 10.87 -5.96 23.86
CA ALA A 248 9.98 -6.09 25.03
C ALA A 248 9.82 -7.55 25.49
N SER A 249 9.62 -8.50 24.56
CA SER A 249 9.48 -9.92 24.91
C SER A 249 10.76 -10.53 25.51
N ARG A 250 11.95 -10.12 25.04
CA ARG A 250 13.24 -10.63 25.54
C ARG A 250 13.55 -10.15 26.95
N VAL A 251 13.21 -8.89 27.25
CA VAL A 251 13.35 -8.33 28.60
C VAL A 251 12.42 -9.08 29.56
N ALA A 252 11.17 -9.34 29.18
CA ALA A 252 10.22 -10.08 30.01
C ALA A 252 10.71 -11.50 30.35
N THR A 253 11.35 -12.19 29.40
CA THR A 253 11.93 -13.52 29.62
C THR A 253 13.24 -13.53 30.41
N SER A 254 13.96 -12.41 30.52
CA SER A 254 15.19 -12.34 31.34
C SER A 254 14.92 -11.93 32.78
N THR A 255 13.70 -11.46 33.08
CA THR A 255 13.25 -11.06 34.41
C THR A 255 12.39 -12.14 35.10
N ALA A 256 12.11 -13.25 34.42
CA ALA A 256 11.41 -14.42 34.93
C ALA A 256 12.41 -15.54 35.24
#